data_AF-A0A1X7TP87-F1
#
_entry.id   AF-A0A1X7TP87-F1
#
_cell.length_a   1.000
_cell.length_b   1.000
_cell.length_c   1.000
_cell.angle_alpha   90.00
_cell.angle_beta   90.00
_cell.angle_gamma   90.00
#
_symmetry.space_group_name_H-M   'P 1'
#
loop_
_entity.id
_entity.type
_entity.pdbx_description
1 polymer ?
#
loop_
_entity_poly.entity_id
_entity_poly.type
_entity_poly.pdbx_seq_one_letter_code
_entity_poly.pdbx_strand_id
1 'polypeptide(L)'
;PLEASGLYELAQVQLQSGNIEVALDYLSEAVQLFAQVFGPLHVNIANCYKVIARIHHALGDSKLAISYQQKTVIMYERLLGSGPLQLYISLFPHKAC
;
A
#
# COMPACT_ATOMS: atom_id res chain seq x y z
N PRO A 1 13.37 8.54 9.69
CA PRO A 1 12.54 9.10 8.60
C PRO A 1 11.11 9.43 9.10
N LEU A 2 11.01 10.45 9.96
CA LEU A 2 9.71 10.92 10.46
C LEU A 2 8.87 11.52 9.33
N GLU A 3 9.52 12.14 8.33
CA GLU A 3 8.87 12.67 7.12
C GLU A 3 8.11 11.59 6.34
N ALA A 4 8.71 10.43 6.09
CA ALA A 4 8.06 9.37 5.30
C ALA A 4 6.79 8.83 5.97
N SER A 5 6.82 8.66 7.31
CA SER A 5 5.63 8.26 8.06
C SER A 5 4.59 9.38 8.11
N GLY A 6 5.02 10.64 8.22
CA GLY A 6 4.12 11.80 8.16
C GLY A 6 3.41 11.93 6.82
N LEU A 7 4.09 11.67 5.70
CA LEU A 7 3.48 11.65 4.36
C LEU A 7 2.43 10.55 4.24
N TYR A 8 2.68 9.38 4.82
CA TYR A 8 1.69 8.30 4.85
C TYR A 8 0.44 8.69 5.66
N GLU A 9 0.60 9.34 6.81
CA GLU A 9 -0.52 9.85 7.61
C GLU A 9 -1.29 10.94 6.86
N LEU A 10 -0.59 11.89 6.23
CA LEU A 10 -1.21 12.93 5.39
C LEU A 10 -2.00 12.32 4.24
N ALA A 11 -1.47 11.29 3.57
CA ALA A 11 -2.20 10.57 2.54
C ALA A 11 -3.53 10.01 3.05
N GLN A 12 -3.54 9.41 4.25
CA GLN A 12 -4.77 8.89 4.85
C GLN A 12 -5.79 9.99 5.15
N VAL A 13 -5.33 11.14 5.65
CA VAL A 13 -6.19 12.31 5.88
C VAL A 13 -6.80 12.79 4.56
N GLN A 14 -5.99 12.92 3.50
CA GLN A 14 -6.48 13.33 2.18
C GLN A 14 -7.51 12.34 1.61
N LEU A 15 -7.33 11.03 1.84
CA LEU A 15 -8.34 10.03 1.45
C LEU A 15 -9.66 10.22 2.17
N GLN A 16 -9.63 10.54 3.47
CA GLN A 16 -10.84 10.83 4.23
C GLN A 16 -11.53 12.12 3.76
N SER A 17 -10.74 13.09 3.28
CA SER A 17 -11.25 14.32 2.65
C SER A 17 -11.72 14.14 1.20
N GLY A 18 -11.50 12.97 0.58
CA GLY A 18 -11.86 12.69 -0.81
C GLY A 18 -10.83 13.16 -1.85
N ASN A 19 -9.69 13.67 -1.43
CA ASN A 19 -8.61 14.14 -2.29
C ASN A 19 -7.71 12.97 -2.71
N ILE A 20 -8.22 12.12 -3.59
CA ILE A 20 -7.60 10.84 -3.96
C ILE A 20 -6.25 11.05 -4.68
N GLU A 21 -6.18 12.00 -5.61
CA GLU A 21 -4.96 12.27 -6.38
C GLU A 21 -3.81 12.72 -5.47
N VAL A 22 -4.08 13.67 -4.57
CA VAL A 22 -3.11 14.16 -3.58
C VAL A 22 -2.64 13.04 -2.65
N ALA A 23 -3.55 12.15 -2.24
CA ALA A 23 -3.18 11.00 -1.44
C ALA A 23 -2.23 10.04 -2.17
N LEU A 24 -2.43 9.83 -3.48
CA LEU A 24 -1.55 9.00 -4.30
C LEU A 24 -0.16 9.60 -4.44
N ASP A 25 -0.05 10.93 -4.62
CA ASP A 25 1.23 11.64 -4.64
C ASP A 25 2.00 11.45 -3.32
N TYR A 26 1.35 11.68 -2.18
CA TYR A 26 1.97 11.48 -0.87
C TYR A 26 2.40 10.03 -0.62
N LEU A 27 1.60 9.05 -1.05
CA LEU A 27 1.97 7.64 -0.95
C LEU A 27 3.18 7.29 -1.83
N SER A 28 3.25 7.86 -3.04
CA SER A 28 4.37 7.65 -3.95
C SER A 28 5.67 8.23 -3.38
N GLU A 29 5.61 9.45 -2.83
CA GLU A 29 6.74 10.11 -2.18
C GLU A 29 7.19 9.34 -0.92
N ALA A 30 6.24 8.90 -0.09
CA ALA A 30 6.53 8.07 1.08
C ALA A 30 7.26 6.78 0.68
N VAL A 31 6.82 6.10 -0.39
CA VAL A 31 7.49 4.90 -0.92
C VAL A 31 8.93 5.19 -1.31
N GLN A 32 9.18 6.29 -2.02
CA GLN A 32 10.53 6.67 -2.45
C GLN A 32 11.45 6.92 -1.25
N LEU A 33 10.98 7.66 -0.24
CA LEU A 33 11.75 7.94 0.97
C LEU A 33 12.00 6.67 1.79
N PHE A 34 10.99 5.81 1.95
CA PHE A 34 11.18 4.53 2.62
C PHE A 34 12.20 3.66 1.87
N ALA A 35 12.15 3.64 0.54
CA ALA A 35 13.08 2.89 -0.29
C ALA A 35 14.52 3.41 -0.20
N GLN A 36 14.71 4.73 -0.09
CA GLN A 36 16.03 5.33 0.09
C GLN A 36 16.63 5.00 1.47
N VAL A 37 15.82 4.99 2.53
CA VAL A 37 16.32 4.82 3.90
C VAL A 37 16.47 3.36 4.29
N PHE A 38 15.51 2.50 3.93
CA PHE A 38 15.47 1.10 4.33
C PHE A 38 15.79 0.12 3.20
N GLY A 39 15.93 0.62 1.97
CA GLY A 39 16.01 -0.22 0.78
C GLY A 39 14.64 -0.58 0.20
N PRO A 40 14.60 -1.26 -0.96
CA PRO A 40 13.38 -1.50 -1.71
C PRO A 40 12.42 -2.51 -1.06
N LEU A 41 12.83 -3.17 0.03
CA LEU A 41 12.03 -4.17 0.74
C LEU A 41 11.83 -3.76 2.20
N HIS A 42 10.71 -3.11 2.48
CA HIS A 42 10.36 -2.67 3.84
C HIS A 42 8.84 -2.71 4.07
N VAL A 43 8.42 -2.99 5.31
CA VAL A 43 7.01 -3.12 5.68
C VAL A 43 6.20 -1.85 5.39
N ASN A 44 6.80 -0.68 5.54
CA ASN A 44 6.12 0.59 5.26
C ASN A 44 5.84 0.79 3.77
N ILE A 45 6.72 0.30 2.88
CA ILE A 45 6.50 0.33 1.43
C ILE A 45 5.32 -0.57 1.09
N ALA A 46 5.25 -1.77 1.67
CA ALA A 46 4.13 -2.69 1.50
C ALA A 46 2.81 -2.08 2.00
N ASN A 47 2.83 -1.37 3.14
CA ASN A 47 1.67 -0.63 3.63
C ASN A 47 1.22 0.47 2.66
N CYS A 48 2.14 1.21 2.04
CA CYS A 48 1.79 2.21 1.03
C CYS A 48 1.11 1.57 -0.20
N TYR A 49 1.69 0.48 -0.73
CA TYR A 49 1.08 -0.24 -1.85
C TYR A 49 -0.30 -0.83 -1.53
N LYS A 50 -0.52 -1.28 -0.29
CA LYS A 50 -1.84 -1.71 0.19
C LYS A 50 -2.87 -0.58 0.09
N VAL A 51 -2.50 0.64 0.49
CA VAL A 51 -3.40 1.80 0.41
C VAL A 51 -3.67 2.16 -1.06
N ILE A 52 -2.64 2.20 -1.91
CA ILE A 52 -2.78 2.42 -3.36
C ILE A 52 -3.74 1.39 -3.99
N ALA A 53 -3.61 0.11 -3.63
CA ALA A 53 -4.50 -0.94 -4.11
C ALA A 53 -5.97 -0.68 -3.69
N ARG A 54 -6.20 -0.26 -2.45
CA ARG A 54 -7.54 0.09 -1.95
C ARG A 54 -8.13 1.30 -2.68
N ILE A 55 -7.32 2.31 -2.98
CA ILE A 55 -7.72 3.50 -3.74
C ILE A 55 -8.20 3.08 -5.13
N HIS A 56 -7.38 2.35 -5.88
CA HIS A 56 -7.77 1.90 -7.22
C HIS A 56 -8.99 0.98 -7.20
N HIS A 57 -9.14 0.16 -6.15
CA HIS A 57 -10.33 -0.65 -5.98
C HIS A 57 -11.59 0.23 -5.79
N ALA A 58 -11.49 1.29 -4.99
CA ALA A 58 -12.58 2.25 -4.79
C ALA A 58 -12.92 3.06 -6.05
N LEU A 59 -11.91 3.35 -6.88
CA LEU A 59 -12.07 4.00 -8.19
C LEU A 59 -12.68 3.08 -9.28
N GLY A 60 -12.82 1.78 -9.01
CA GLY A 60 -13.30 0.79 -9.97
C GLY A 60 -12.20 0.16 -10.85
N ASP A 61 -10.96 0.60 -10.72
CA ASP A 61 -9.78 0.09 -11.43
C ASP A 61 -9.28 -1.24 -10.84
N SER A 62 -10.12 -2.26 -10.93
CA SER A 62 -9.84 -3.59 -10.36
C SER A 62 -8.54 -4.20 -10.86
N LYS A 63 -8.14 -3.94 -12.11
CA LYS A 63 -6.88 -4.45 -12.68
C LYS A 63 -5.65 -3.87 -11.97
N LEU A 64 -5.63 -2.56 -11.76
CA LEU A 64 -4.52 -1.89 -11.06
C LEU A 64 -4.51 -2.27 -9.58
N ALA A 65 -5.69 -2.34 -8.95
CA ALA A 65 -5.83 -2.78 -7.57
C ALA A 65 -5.21 -4.17 -7.35
N ILE A 66 -5.51 -5.14 -8.23
CA ILE A 66 -4.95 -6.50 -8.15
C ILE A 66 -3.43 -6.48 -8.36
N SER A 67 -2.91 -5.69 -9.30
CA SER A 67 -1.47 -5.60 -9.56
C SER A 67 -0.70 -5.06 -8.34
N TYR A 68 -1.17 -3.97 -7.74
CA TYR A 68 -0.56 -3.43 -6.51
C TYR A 68 -0.73 -4.35 -5.32
N GLN A 69 -1.85 -5.08 -5.25
CA GLN A 69 -2.04 -6.09 -4.22
C GLN A 69 -1.02 -7.22 -4.35
N GLN A 70 -0.82 -7.76 -5.55
CA GLN A 70 0.15 -8.82 -5.79
C GLN A 70 1.56 -8.38 -5.37
N LYS A 71 1.95 -7.14 -5.71
CA LYS A 71 3.21 -6.56 -5.24
C LYS A 71 3.29 -6.53 -3.71
N THR A 72 2.22 -6.09 -3.05
CA THR A 72 2.13 -6.04 -1.58
C THR A 72 2.32 -7.42 -0.96
N VAL A 73 1.63 -8.44 -1.47
CA VAL A 73 1.75 -9.82 -0.98
C VAL A 73 3.18 -10.34 -1.16
N ILE A 74 3.76 -10.21 -2.36
CA ILE A 74 5.14 -10.65 -2.63
C ILE A 74 6.15 -9.99 -1.68
N MET A 75 5.96 -8.70 -1.36
CA MET A 75 6.81 -8.02 -0.38
C MET A 75 6.64 -8.58 1.02
N TYR A 76 5.41 -8.79 1.48
CA TYR A 76 5.16 -9.37 2.79
C TYR A 76 5.66 -10.80 2.90
N GLU A 77 5.56 -11.62 1.85
CA GLU A 77 6.14 -12.96 1.82
C GLU A 77 7.65 -12.90 2.04
N ARG A 78 8.34 -11.99 1.35
CA ARG A 78 9.79 -11.82 1.52
C ARG A 78 10.16 -11.28 2.90
N LEU A 79 9.30 -10.48 3.53
CA LEU A 79 9.52 -9.88 4.84
C LEU A 79 9.20 -10.84 6.01
N LEU A 80 8.14 -11.63 5.90
CA LEU A 80 7.57 -12.45 6.98
C LEU A 80 7.79 -13.95 6.79
N GLY A 81 8.15 -14.41 5.59
CA GLY A 81 8.28 -15.83 5.26
C GLY A 81 6.96 -16.60 5.25
N SER A 82 5.80 -15.94 5.38
CA SER A 82 4.48 -16.55 5.35
C SER A 82 3.91 -16.52 3.92
N GLY A 83 3.28 -17.63 3.50
CA GLY A 83 2.84 -17.83 2.11
C GLY A 83 1.70 -16.91 1.63
N PRO A 84 1.45 -16.86 0.31
CA PRO A 84 0.72 -15.77 -0.35
C PRO A 84 -0.77 -15.78 -0.02
N LEU A 85 -1.35 -16.96 0.19
CA LEU A 85 -2.77 -17.15 0.47
C LEU A 85 -3.21 -16.51 1.80
N GLN A 86 -2.42 -16.69 2.86
CA GLN A 86 -2.81 -16.21 4.19
C GLN A 86 -2.81 -14.68 4.25
N LEU A 87 -1.81 -14.06 3.63
CA LEU A 87 -1.71 -12.61 3.51
C LEU A 87 -2.80 -12.03 2.61
N TYR A 88 -3.12 -12.69 1.49
CA TYR A 88 -4.17 -12.25 0.58
C TYR A 88 -5.54 -12.17 1.27
N ILE A 89 -5.91 -13.20 2.05
CA ILE A 89 -7.18 -13.25 2.79
C ILE A 89 -7.22 -12.17 3.89
N SER A 90 -6.12 -11.97 4.62
CA SER A 90 -6.03 -10.93 5.65
C SER A 90 -6.15 -9.51 5.08
N LEU A 91 -5.62 -9.28 3.88
CA LEU A 91 -5.64 -7.97 3.23
C LEU A 91 -6.98 -7.66 2.55
N PHE A 92 -7.78 -8.67 2.17
CA PHE A 92 -9.10 -8.51 1.56
C PHE A 92 -10.14 -9.49 2.11
N PRO A 93 -10.68 -9.25 3.32
CA PRO A 93 -11.69 -10.12 3.92
C PRO A 93 -13.01 -10.16 3.13
N HIS A 94 -13.31 -9.12 2.34
CA HIS A 94 -14.56 -9.02 1.57
C HIS A 94 -14.64 -9.90 0.31
N LYS A 95 -13.53 -10.52 -0.13
CA LYS A 95 -13.55 -11.50 -1.24
C LYS A 95 -13.52 -12.96 -0.78
N ALA A 96 -13.52 -13.20 0.54
CA ALA A 96 -13.55 -14.53 1.13
C ALA A 96 -14.96 -15.05 1.41
N CYS A 97 -16.00 -14.27 1.11
CA CYS A 97 -17.41 -14.69 1.14
C CYS A 97 -17.89 -15.08 -0.26
#